data_AF-A0A3D1LXJ8-F1
#
_entry.id   AF-A0A3D1LXJ8-F1
#
_cell.length_a   1.000
_cell.length_b   1.000
_cell.length_c   1.000
_cell.angle_alpha   90.00
_cell.angle_beta   90.00
_cell.angle_gamma   90.00
#
_symmetry.space_group_name_H-M   'P 1'
#
loop_
_entity.id
_entity.type
_entity.pdbx_description
1 polymer ?
#
loop_
_entity_poly.entity_id
_entity_poly.type
_entity_poly.pdbx_seq_one_letter_code
_entity_poly.pdbx_strand_id
1 'polypeptide(L)'
;MSAFAFPPAPEEVDSLEILSELALARNDDLIFAGPYDNSDVTSSMMKVNDVVQAYQDMYEEIFPSTDESLVDDLKLDESPHINDVVYSLMSEADRLGELTKLVGTLRYSMETGEDTLIKDTEADISALAIYFSETYQINNLLKWAKQKGSSAADITDLYLKRCFHLSKEEYVQLGEVEAKISSLTGT
;
A
#
# COMPACT_ATOMS: atom_id res chain seq x y z
N MET A 1 18.05 1.80 5.44
CA MET A 1 16.60 1.45 5.31
C MET A 1 16.38 0.05 5.91
N SER A 2 15.17 -0.53 5.89
CA SER A 2 14.94 -1.93 6.30
C SER A 2 14.36 -2.67 5.10
N ALA A 3 15.11 -3.59 4.49
CA ALA A 3 14.67 -4.40 3.37
C ALA A 3 14.07 -5.73 3.86
N PHE A 4 12.98 -6.17 3.23
CA PHE A 4 12.31 -7.44 3.54
C PHE A 4 11.91 -8.12 2.24
N ALA A 5 12.13 -9.44 2.15
CA ALA A 5 11.69 -10.24 1.01
C ALA A 5 10.65 -11.28 1.43
N PHE A 6 9.53 -11.33 0.70
CA PHE A 6 8.65 -12.49 0.66
C PHE A 6 8.94 -13.26 -0.64
N PRO A 7 9.95 -14.15 -0.66
CA PRO A 7 10.26 -14.88 -1.87
C PRO A 7 9.09 -15.82 -2.22
N PRO A 8 8.72 -15.97 -3.50
CA PRO A 8 7.88 -17.07 -3.93
C PRO A 8 8.55 -18.40 -3.61
N ALA A 9 7.81 -19.50 -3.72
CA ALA A 9 8.38 -20.84 -3.53
C ALA A 9 9.63 -21.02 -4.43
N PRO A 10 10.72 -21.62 -3.91
CA PRO A 10 11.91 -21.88 -4.72
C PRO A 10 11.55 -22.66 -5.99
N GLU A 11 12.02 -22.18 -7.14
CA GLU A 11 11.85 -22.84 -8.43
C GLU A 11 13.15 -23.53 -8.82
N GLU A 12 13.04 -24.76 -9.32
CA GLU A 12 14.18 -25.47 -9.90
C GLU A 12 14.44 -24.92 -11.31
N VAL A 13 15.71 -24.62 -11.61
CA VAL A 13 16.14 -24.08 -12.90
C VAL A 13 17.18 -24.99 -13.52
N ASP A 14 17.15 -25.12 -14.85
CA ASP A 14 17.94 -26.11 -15.57
C ASP A 14 19.47 -25.87 -15.49
N SER A 15 19.91 -24.61 -15.55
CA SER A 15 21.33 -24.26 -15.41
C SER A 15 21.58 -22.82 -14.94
N LEU A 16 22.79 -22.57 -14.44
CA LEU A 16 23.26 -21.22 -14.07
C LEU A 16 23.40 -20.30 -15.29
N GLU A 17 23.65 -20.85 -16.48
CA GLU A 17 23.77 -20.05 -17.71
C GLU A 17 22.44 -19.36 -18.04
N ILE A 18 21.32 -20.08 -17.91
CA ILE A 18 19.97 -19.52 -18.14
C ILE A 18 19.68 -18.37 -17.17
N LEU A 19 20.01 -18.54 -15.88
CA LEU A 19 19.84 -17.49 -14.88
C LEU A 19 20.70 -16.26 -15.20
N SER A 20 21.93 -16.48 -15.67
CA SER A 20 22.86 -15.40 -16.02
C SER A 20 22.38 -14.62 -17.25
N GLU A 21 21.92 -15.32 -18.30
CA GLU A 21 21.34 -14.69 -19.48
C GLU A 21 20.07 -13.91 -19.15
N LEU A 22 19.20 -14.45 -18.29
CA LEU A 22 17.98 -13.79 -17.85
C LEU A 22 18.26 -12.52 -17.05
N ALA A 23 19.19 -12.60 -16.08
CA ALA A 23 19.61 -11.46 -15.28
C ALA A 23 20.20 -10.36 -16.18
N LEU A 24 21.08 -10.72 -17.12
CA LEU A 24 21.63 -9.77 -18.10
C LEU A 24 20.56 -9.13 -18.98
N ALA A 25 19.61 -9.91 -19.50
CA ALA A 25 18.54 -9.41 -20.35
C ALA A 25 17.61 -8.43 -19.61
N ARG A 26 17.45 -8.62 -18.30
CA ARG A 26 16.63 -7.77 -17.42
C ARG A 26 17.41 -6.64 -16.77
N ASN A 27 18.74 -6.66 -16.88
CA ASN A 27 19.64 -5.77 -16.17
C ASN A 27 19.47 -5.87 -14.64
N ASP A 28 19.26 -7.11 -14.16
CA ASP A 28 19.12 -7.46 -12.74
C ASP A 28 20.46 -7.98 -12.19
N ASP A 29 20.67 -7.79 -10.89
CA ASP A 29 21.80 -8.39 -10.16
C ASP A 29 21.50 -9.87 -9.84
N LEU A 30 22.49 -10.74 -10.09
CA LEU A 30 22.41 -12.16 -9.75
C LEU A 30 23.26 -12.46 -8.51
N ILE A 31 22.61 -12.91 -7.44
CA ILE A 31 23.25 -13.17 -6.14
C ILE A 31 23.27 -14.67 -5.85
N PHE A 32 24.43 -15.19 -5.45
CA PHE A 32 24.54 -16.54 -4.91
C PHE A 32 24.24 -16.53 -3.41
N ALA A 33 23.01 -16.92 -3.03
CA ALA A 33 22.53 -16.95 -1.64
C ALA A 33 23.09 -18.12 -0.79
N GLY A 34 24.04 -18.89 -1.33
CA GLY A 34 24.62 -20.04 -0.65
C GLY A 34 23.76 -21.32 -0.73
N PRO A 35 24.25 -22.44 -0.17
CA PRO A 35 23.50 -23.69 -0.15
C PRO A 35 22.33 -23.61 0.85
N TYR A 36 21.20 -24.20 0.46
CA TYR A 36 20.02 -24.34 1.31
C TYR A 36 19.59 -25.81 1.43
N ASP A 37 18.79 -26.10 2.45
CA ASP A 37 18.18 -27.41 2.66
C ASP A 37 16.69 -27.32 2.37
N ASN A 38 16.23 -28.03 1.34
CA ASN A 38 14.83 -28.01 0.93
C ASN A 38 13.88 -28.65 1.96
N SER A 39 14.43 -29.42 2.92
CA SER A 39 13.62 -30.01 4.00
C SER A 39 13.34 -29.03 5.15
N ASP A 40 14.13 -27.96 5.26
CA ASP A 40 14.00 -26.93 6.30
C ASP A 40 13.69 -25.55 5.70
N VAL A 41 12.41 -25.35 5.41
CA VAL A 41 11.87 -24.11 4.87
C VAL A 41 12.10 -22.93 5.82
N THR A 42 12.08 -23.16 7.13
CA THR A 42 12.21 -22.09 8.13
C THR A 42 13.61 -21.51 8.12
N SER A 43 14.65 -22.35 8.11
CA SER A 43 16.04 -21.86 8.00
C SER A 43 16.34 -21.26 6.64
N SER A 44 15.71 -21.76 5.57
CA SER A 44 15.83 -21.19 4.23
C SER A 44 15.24 -19.77 4.17
N MET A 45 14.09 -19.52 4.80
CA MET A 45 13.49 -18.19 4.89
C MET A 45 14.34 -17.19 5.71
N MET A 46 14.96 -17.66 6.80
CA MET A 46 15.91 -16.82 7.55
C MET A 46 17.12 -16.43 6.70
N LYS A 47 17.72 -17.39 5.98
CA LYS A 47 18.86 -17.13 5.08
C LYS A 47 18.53 -16.11 3.99
N VAL A 48 17.33 -16.16 3.41
CA VAL A 48 16.92 -15.19 2.40
C VAL A 48 16.91 -13.77 2.99
N ASN A 49 16.35 -13.59 4.19
CA ASN A 49 16.37 -12.29 4.86
C ASN A 49 17.80 -11.81 5.16
N ASP A 50 18.68 -12.71 5.60
CA ASP A 50 20.09 -12.37 5.84
C ASP A 50 20.79 -11.89 4.55
N VAL A 51 20.53 -12.55 3.43
CA VAL A 51 21.10 -12.19 2.12
C VAL A 51 20.56 -10.85 1.62
N VAL A 52 19.26 -10.60 1.81
CA VAL A 52 18.62 -9.33 1.44
C VAL A 52 19.20 -8.17 2.24
N GLN A 53 19.40 -8.36 3.55
CA GLN A 53 20.03 -7.35 4.39
C GLN A 53 21.48 -7.09 3.96
N ALA A 54 22.26 -8.14 3.72
CA ALA A 54 23.64 -8.00 3.26
C ALA A 54 23.73 -7.28 1.90
N TYR A 55 22.82 -7.58 0.96
CA TYR A 55 22.74 -6.87 -0.32
C TYR A 55 22.38 -5.40 -0.14
N GLN A 56 21.44 -5.07 0.73
CA GLN A 56 21.10 -3.69 1.05
C GLN A 56 22.31 -2.92 1.60
N ASP A 57 23.03 -3.50 2.55
CA ASP A 57 24.20 -2.87 3.16
C ASP A 57 25.27 -2.57 2.08
N MET A 58 25.52 -3.53 1.17
CA MET A 58 26.43 -3.33 0.03
C MET A 58 25.95 -2.24 -0.94
N TYR A 59 24.65 -2.17 -1.20
CA TYR A 59 24.07 -1.15 -2.06
C TYR A 59 24.24 0.25 -1.45
N GLU A 60 23.98 0.40 -0.15
CA GLU A 60 24.17 1.66 0.59
C GLU A 60 25.64 2.08 0.64
N GLU A 61 26.60 1.14 0.67
CA GLU A 61 28.03 1.45 0.62
C GLU A 61 28.51 1.94 -0.76
N ILE A 62 28.00 1.34 -1.84
CA ILE A 62 28.39 1.67 -3.22
C ILE A 62 27.68 2.93 -3.71
N PHE A 63 26.43 3.10 -3.30
CA PHE A 63 25.60 4.27 -3.57
C PHE A 63 25.27 4.97 -2.25
N PRO A 64 26.27 5.55 -1.56
CA PRO A 64 26.00 6.35 -0.37
C PRO A 64 25.08 7.47 -0.81
N SER A 65 23.92 7.55 -0.17
CA SER A 65 22.77 8.43 -0.45
C SER A 65 23.20 9.62 -1.30
N THR A 66 23.09 9.49 -2.61
CA THR A 66 23.38 10.60 -3.50
C THR A 66 22.28 11.62 -3.27
N ASP A 67 22.72 12.81 -2.86
CA ASP A 67 21.99 14.07 -2.76
C ASP A 67 20.59 14.05 -3.41
N GLU A 68 19.55 14.40 -2.65
CA GLU A 68 18.13 14.50 -3.05
C GLU A 68 17.89 15.45 -4.26
N SER A 69 18.93 15.97 -4.90
CA SER A 69 18.87 16.95 -5.99
C SER A 69 18.87 16.33 -7.40
N LEU A 70 19.03 15.02 -7.57
CA LEU A 70 18.99 14.37 -8.91
C LEU A 70 17.64 13.73 -9.29
N VAL A 71 16.61 13.88 -8.44
CA VAL A 71 15.26 13.32 -8.64
C VAL A 71 14.27 14.27 -9.33
N ASP A 72 14.71 15.40 -9.90
CA ASP A 72 13.78 16.41 -10.46
C ASP A 72 13.24 16.09 -11.87
N ASP A 73 13.73 15.05 -12.56
CA ASP A 73 13.31 14.73 -13.95
C ASP A 73 12.62 13.37 -14.16
N LEU A 74 12.38 12.61 -13.09
CA LEU A 74 11.52 11.44 -13.13
C LEU A 74 10.44 11.62 -12.07
N LYS A 75 9.21 11.88 -12.50
CA LYS A 75 8.00 11.61 -11.71
C LYS A 75 7.89 10.11 -11.47
N LEU A 76 8.78 9.57 -10.64
CA LEU A 76 8.58 8.31 -9.95
C LEU A 76 7.90 8.72 -8.65
N ASP A 77 6.59 8.52 -8.64
CA ASP A 77 5.80 8.62 -7.42
C ASP A 77 6.50 7.81 -6.31
N GLU A 78 6.46 8.43 -5.14
CA GLU A 78 6.91 7.99 -3.83
C GLU A 78 7.17 6.48 -3.70
N SER A 79 8.31 6.14 -3.09
CA SER A 79 8.69 4.80 -2.63
C SER A 79 7.46 3.93 -2.32
N PRO A 80 7.34 2.71 -2.91
CA PRO A 80 6.13 1.92 -2.83
C PRO A 80 5.72 1.76 -1.38
N HIS A 81 4.55 2.30 -1.06
CA HIS A 81 3.97 2.17 0.26
C HIS A 81 3.92 0.68 0.61
N ILE A 82 4.28 0.29 1.83
CA ILE A 82 4.53 -1.12 2.21
C ILE A 82 3.34 -2.03 1.84
N ASN A 83 2.12 -1.48 1.89
CA ASN A 83 0.88 -2.20 1.60
C ASN A 83 0.45 -2.18 0.13
N ASP A 84 1.16 -1.48 -0.76
CA ASP A 84 0.76 -1.27 -2.16
C ASP A 84 0.60 -2.59 -2.93
N VAL A 85 1.56 -3.50 -2.78
CA VAL A 85 1.49 -4.84 -3.39
C VAL A 85 0.24 -5.60 -2.91
N VAL A 86 -0.09 -5.49 -1.62
CA VAL A 86 -1.28 -6.15 -1.06
C VAL A 86 -2.55 -5.57 -1.68
N TYR A 87 -2.65 -4.24 -1.79
CA TYR A 87 -3.80 -3.57 -2.38
C TYR A 87 -3.98 -3.93 -3.86
N SER A 88 -2.89 -4.08 -4.62
CA SER A 88 -2.93 -4.49 -6.03
C SER A 88 -3.59 -5.86 -6.26
N LEU A 89 -3.46 -6.77 -5.29
CA LEU A 89 -3.98 -8.15 -5.35
C LEU A 89 -5.41 -8.29 -4.80
N MET A 90 -5.92 -7.28 -4.10
CA MET A 90 -7.27 -7.31 -3.52
C MET A 90 -8.37 -7.16 -4.57
N SER A 91 -9.51 -7.82 -4.34
CA SER A 91 -10.74 -7.50 -5.06
C SER A 91 -11.27 -6.12 -4.64
N GLU A 92 -12.13 -5.51 -5.46
CA GLU A 92 -12.77 -4.23 -5.11
C GLU A 92 -13.52 -4.30 -3.76
N ALA A 93 -14.19 -5.43 -3.49
CA ALA A 93 -14.89 -5.66 -2.23
C ALA A 93 -13.93 -5.73 -1.04
N ASP A 94 -12.78 -6.40 -1.20
CA ASP A 94 -11.75 -6.49 -0.16
C ASP A 94 -11.11 -5.12 0.10
N ARG A 95 -10.83 -4.34 -0.95
CA ARG A 95 -10.32 -2.96 -0.83
C ARG A 95 -11.31 -2.08 -0.07
N LEU A 96 -12.61 -2.21 -0.32
CA LEU A 96 -13.63 -1.47 0.45
C LEU A 96 -13.70 -1.90 1.92
N GLY A 97 -13.52 -3.20 2.17
CA GLY A 97 -13.39 -3.72 3.53
C GLY A 97 -12.18 -3.11 4.26
N GLU A 98 -11.04 -3.03 3.57
CA GLU A 98 -9.81 -2.45 4.13
C GLU A 98 -9.93 -0.93 4.33
N LEU A 99 -10.45 -0.20 3.36
CA LEU A 99 -10.76 1.23 3.47
C LEU A 99 -11.63 1.51 4.70
N THR A 100 -12.65 0.68 4.95
CA THR A 100 -13.53 0.82 6.11
C THR A 100 -12.77 0.68 7.44
N LYS A 101 -11.83 -0.29 7.52
CA LYS A 101 -10.98 -0.45 8.71
C LYS A 101 -10.07 0.74 8.90
N LEU A 102 -9.34 1.16 7.86
CA LEU A 102 -8.41 2.28 7.92
C LEU A 102 -9.12 3.58 8.31
N VAL A 103 -10.30 3.86 7.76
CA VAL A 103 -11.11 5.03 8.15
C VAL A 103 -11.55 4.94 9.62
N GLY A 104 -11.94 3.76 10.10
CA GLY A 104 -12.24 3.53 11.52
C GLY A 104 -11.05 3.81 12.43
N THR A 105 -9.88 3.28 12.07
CA THR A 105 -8.61 3.54 12.76
C THR A 105 -8.29 5.02 12.78
N LEU A 106 -8.29 5.69 11.62
CA LEU A 106 -8.00 7.11 11.50
C LEU A 106 -8.91 7.93 12.42
N ARG A 107 -10.22 7.67 12.39
CA ARG A 107 -11.18 8.39 13.24
C ARG A 107 -10.95 8.15 14.72
N TYR A 108 -10.62 6.92 15.12
CA TYR A 108 -10.26 6.63 16.50
C TYR A 108 -9.00 7.39 16.92
N SER A 109 -7.95 7.37 16.10
CA SER A 109 -6.69 8.06 16.35
C SER A 109 -6.85 9.58 16.41
N MET A 110 -7.76 10.15 15.61
CA MET A 110 -8.13 11.57 15.67
C MET A 110 -8.73 11.97 17.03
N GLU A 111 -9.49 11.07 17.67
CA GLU A 111 -10.06 11.28 19.01
C GLU A 111 -9.00 11.08 20.11
N THR A 112 -8.10 10.10 19.98
CA THR A 112 -7.04 9.84 20.97
C THR A 112 -5.83 10.77 20.85
N GLY A 113 -5.63 11.41 19.71
CA GLY A 113 -4.50 12.33 19.45
C GLY A 113 -3.18 11.62 19.13
N GLU A 114 -3.24 10.42 18.55
CA GLU A 114 -2.04 9.66 18.16
C GLU A 114 -1.50 10.12 16.80
N ASP A 115 -0.77 11.25 16.79
CA ASP A 115 -0.31 11.93 15.56
C ASP A 115 0.49 11.04 14.59
N THR A 116 1.28 10.09 15.10
CA THR A 116 2.02 9.14 14.24
C THR A 116 1.05 8.20 13.54
N LEU A 117 0.12 7.59 14.28
CA LEU A 117 -0.86 6.67 13.74
C LEU A 117 -1.82 7.37 12.76
N ILE A 118 -2.16 8.64 13.02
CA ILE A 118 -2.94 9.47 12.09
C ILE A 118 -2.23 9.60 10.74
N LYS A 119 -0.94 9.95 10.75
CA LYS A 119 -0.14 10.15 9.53
C LYS A 119 0.03 8.84 8.75
N ASP A 120 0.34 7.76 9.45
CA ASP A 120 0.53 6.46 8.81
C ASP A 120 -0.78 5.98 8.19
N THR A 121 -1.90 6.05 8.92
CA THR A 121 -3.21 5.65 8.39
C THR A 121 -3.68 6.55 7.24
N GLU A 122 -3.33 7.84 7.25
CA GLU A 122 -3.61 8.74 6.11
C GLU A 122 -2.83 8.34 4.85
N ALA A 123 -1.55 7.96 5.01
CA ALA A 123 -0.73 7.46 3.91
C ALA A 123 -1.30 6.14 3.36
N ASP A 124 -1.70 5.21 4.24
CA ASP A 124 -2.33 3.94 3.87
C ASP A 124 -3.61 4.16 3.04
N ILE A 125 -4.50 5.06 3.50
CA ILE A 125 -5.73 5.39 2.76
C ILE A 125 -5.41 6.02 1.41
N SER A 126 -4.40 6.88 1.34
CA SER A 126 -4.00 7.57 0.10
C SER A 126 -3.42 6.58 -0.92
N ALA A 127 -2.58 5.64 -0.48
CA ALA A 127 -2.07 4.56 -1.32
C ALA A 127 -3.19 3.64 -1.82
N LEU A 128 -4.12 3.26 -0.93
CA LEU A 128 -5.28 2.45 -1.29
C LEU A 128 -6.21 3.16 -2.29
N ALA A 129 -6.32 4.49 -2.21
CA ALA A 129 -7.18 5.29 -3.08
C ALA A 129 -6.82 5.19 -4.57
N ILE A 130 -5.56 4.91 -4.91
CA ILE A 130 -5.06 4.75 -6.29
C ILE A 130 -5.80 3.62 -7.03
N TYR A 131 -6.28 2.61 -6.28
CA TYR A 131 -6.97 1.46 -6.82
C TYR A 131 -8.49 1.65 -7.00
N PHE A 132 -9.00 2.85 -6.70
CA PHE A 132 -10.39 3.24 -6.91
C PHE A 132 -10.52 4.27 -8.04
N SER A 133 -11.62 4.23 -8.77
CA SER A 133 -11.95 5.32 -9.71
C SER A 133 -12.30 6.62 -8.94
N GLU A 134 -12.11 7.78 -9.58
CA GLU A 134 -12.45 9.08 -8.99
C GLU A 134 -13.91 9.18 -8.50
N THR A 135 -14.81 8.41 -9.11
CA THR A 135 -16.22 8.32 -8.74
C THR A 135 -16.42 7.92 -7.29
N TYR A 136 -15.49 7.16 -6.68
CA TYR A 136 -15.54 6.79 -5.27
C TYR A 136 -15.32 7.97 -4.31
N GLN A 137 -14.66 9.03 -4.76
CA GLN A 137 -14.42 10.25 -3.97
C GLN A 137 -13.69 9.99 -2.63
N ILE A 138 -12.71 9.09 -2.63
CA ILE A 138 -11.94 8.72 -1.42
C ILE A 138 -11.24 9.94 -0.78
N ASN A 139 -10.82 10.92 -1.58
CA ASN A 139 -10.24 12.17 -1.07
C ASN A 139 -11.23 12.98 -0.21
N ASN A 140 -12.51 12.99 -0.59
CA ASN A 140 -13.55 13.65 0.22
C ASN A 140 -13.82 12.87 1.50
N LEU A 141 -13.85 11.54 1.42
CA LEU A 141 -13.96 10.66 2.59
C LEU A 141 -12.83 10.95 3.59
N LEU A 142 -11.57 10.97 3.11
CA LEU A 142 -10.39 11.26 3.92
C LEU A 142 -10.45 12.66 4.56
N LYS A 143 -10.85 13.68 3.79
CA LYS A 143 -11.04 15.05 4.30
C LYS A 143 -12.00 15.12 5.49
N TRP A 144 -13.09 14.36 5.46
CA TRP A 144 -14.07 14.34 6.56
C TRP A 144 -13.62 13.45 7.72
N ALA A 145 -12.97 12.32 7.44
CA ALA A 145 -12.41 11.43 8.46
C ALA A 145 -11.36 12.13 9.35
N LYS A 146 -10.65 13.12 8.80
CA LYS A 146 -9.67 13.96 9.51
C LYS A 146 -10.27 15.11 10.33
N GLN A 147 -11.59 15.24 10.40
CA GLN A 147 -12.25 16.26 11.20
C GLN A 147 -12.82 15.69 12.48
N LYS A 148 -12.73 16.45 13.57
CA LYS A 148 -13.29 16.06 14.87
C LYS A 148 -14.78 16.40 14.96
N GLY A 149 -15.50 15.63 15.77
CA GLY A 149 -16.89 15.89 16.13
C GLY A 149 -17.93 15.09 15.35
N SER A 150 -19.15 15.03 15.91
CA SER A 150 -20.22 14.15 15.42
C SER A 150 -20.66 14.45 13.99
N SER A 151 -20.66 15.71 13.56
CA SER A 151 -21.04 16.06 12.19
C SER A 151 -20.07 15.46 11.16
N ALA A 152 -18.77 15.55 11.41
CA ALA A 152 -17.75 14.95 10.55
C ALA A 152 -17.83 13.42 10.53
N ALA A 153 -18.14 12.81 11.69
CA ALA A 153 -18.39 11.38 11.80
C ALA A 153 -19.53 10.92 10.88
N ASP A 154 -20.68 11.59 10.96
CA ASP A 154 -21.86 11.26 10.17
C ASP A 154 -21.60 11.41 8.67
N ILE A 155 -20.87 12.46 8.27
CA ILE A 155 -20.49 12.67 6.87
C ILE A 155 -19.51 11.59 6.38
N THR A 156 -18.53 11.21 7.21
CA THR A 156 -17.59 10.13 6.90
C THR A 156 -18.33 8.81 6.66
N ASP A 157 -19.29 8.47 7.53
CA ASP A 157 -20.11 7.25 7.39
C ASP A 157 -20.98 7.28 6.13
N LEU A 158 -21.48 8.46 5.72
CA LEU A 158 -22.20 8.62 4.46
C LEU A 158 -21.29 8.39 3.26
N TYR A 159 -20.06 8.91 3.27
CA TYR A 159 -19.10 8.64 2.18
C TYR A 159 -18.72 7.15 2.10
N LEU A 160 -18.56 6.45 3.23
CA LEU A 160 -18.36 4.98 3.21
C LEU A 160 -19.57 4.25 2.62
N LYS A 161 -20.80 4.59 3.05
CA LYS A 161 -22.04 4.02 2.48
C LYS A 161 -22.14 4.27 0.98
N ARG A 162 -21.76 5.48 0.54
CA ARG A 162 -21.70 5.86 -0.87
C ARG A 162 -20.79 4.92 -1.67
N CYS A 163 -19.60 4.62 -1.16
CA CYS A 163 -18.67 3.68 -1.77
C CYS A 163 -19.27 2.27 -1.91
N PHE A 164 -19.95 1.77 -0.87
CA PHE A 164 -20.61 0.45 -0.94
C PHE A 164 -21.77 0.40 -1.95
N HIS A 165 -22.60 1.45 -2.02
CA HIS A 165 -23.67 1.50 -3.01
C HIS A 165 -23.13 1.59 -4.44
N LEU A 166 -22.01 2.30 -4.63
CA LEU A 166 -21.34 2.41 -5.93
C LEU A 166 -20.83 1.04 -6.40
N SER A 167 -20.14 0.29 -5.52
CA SER A 167 -19.62 -1.05 -5.83
C SER A 167 -20.71 -2.07 -6.15
N LYS A 168 -21.90 -1.90 -5.56
CA LYS A 168 -23.07 -2.76 -5.80
C LYS A 168 -24.00 -2.27 -6.91
N GLU A 169 -23.67 -1.17 -7.56
CA GLU A 169 -24.52 -0.52 -8.57
C GLU A 169 -25.93 -0.15 -8.06
N GLU A 170 -26.06 0.14 -6.76
CA GLU A 170 -27.30 0.50 -6.07
C GLU A 170 -27.61 2.00 -6.23
N TYR A 171 -27.85 2.45 -7.47
CA TYR A 171 -27.93 3.88 -7.83
C TYR A 171 -29.06 4.66 -7.13
N VAL A 172 -30.17 4.00 -6.75
CA VAL A 172 -31.26 4.67 -6.02
C VAL A 172 -30.80 5.07 -4.63
N GLN A 173 -30.21 4.11 -3.90
CA GLN A 173 -29.67 4.33 -2.57
C GLN A 173 -28.46 5.28 -2.61
N LEU A 174 -27.64 5.19 -3.66
CA LEU A 174 -26.56 6.13 -3.91
C LEU A 174 -27.07 7.57 -3.95
N GLY A 175 -28.12 7.84 -4.73
CA GLY A 175 -28.73 9.17 -4.83
C GLY A 175 -29.30 9.68 -3.50
N GLU A 176 -29.90 8.81 -2.68
CA GLU A 176 -30.37 9.17 -1.33
C GLU A 176 -29.22 9.55 -0.40
N VAL A 177 -28.09 8.83 -0.48
CA VAL A 177 -26.88 9.12 0.30
C VAL A 177 -26.25 10.43 -0.17
N GLU A 178 -26.15 10.67 -1.48
CA GLU A 178 -25.61 11.91 -2.04
C GLU A 178 -26.44 13.13 -1.61
N ALA A 179 -27.77 13.04 -1.64
CA ALA A 179 -28.65 14.10 -1.16
C ALA A 179 -28.41 14.42 0.35
N LYS A 180 -28.17 13.38 1.16
CA LYS A 180 -27.83 13.56 2.59
C LYS A 180 -26.47 14.23 2.76
N ILE A 181 -25.46 13.82 2.00
CA ILE A 181 -24.12 14.45 2.02
C ILE A 181 -24.27 15.93 1.68
N SER A 182 -24.89 16.26 0.55
CA SER A 182 -25.14 17.65 0.11
C SER A 182 -25.81 18.50 1.18
N SER A 183 -26.83 17.96 1.87
CA SER A 183 -27.54 18.69 2.92
C SER A 183 -26.66 19.04 4.14
N LEU A 184 -25.65 18.21 4.43
CA LEU A 184 -24.74 18.39 5.57
C LEU A 184 -23.49 19.19 5.20
N THR A 185 -23.03 19.10 3.94
CA THR A 185 -21.82 19.77 3.46
C THR A 185 -22.09 21.13 2.82
N GLY A 186 -23.36 21.46 2.52
CA GLY A 186 -23.76 22.72 1.90
C GLY A 186 -23.33 22.83 0.43
N THR A 187 -23.18 21.69 -0.25
CA THR A 187 -22.73 21.58 -1.65
C THR A 187 -23.77 20.90 -2.51
#